data_AF-A0A7C6YF78-F1
#
_entry.id   AF-A0A7C6YF78-F1
#
_cell.length_a   1.000
_cell.length_b   1.000
_cell.length_c   1.000
_cell.angle_alpha   90.00
_cell.angle_beta   90.00
_cell.angle_gamma   90.00
#
_symmetry.space_group_name_H-M   'P 1'
#
loop_
_entity.id
_entity.type
_entity.pdbx_description
1 polymer ?
#
loop_
_entity_poly.entity_id
_entity_poly.type
_entity_poly.pdbx_seq_one_letter_code
_entity_poly.pdbx_strand_id
1 'polypeptide(L)'
;MANKRVSKVVLLEIAAESMQLLGKFDRHINSVEQAFAVKIIPQGLNIIIEGPEKEATPVWELFQQLLVFIRKGHRISSSEFEYALKLARAGEAGQVKGLFNGLVLVTPRGKQIRPKTAGQKSYLEAIRCNDIVIGIGPAGTGK
;
A
#
# COMPACT_ATOMS: atom_id res chain seq x y z
N MET A 1 -0.42 -12.10 -28.71
CA MET A 1 -0.69 -10.72 -28.25
C MET A 1 0.63 -10.13 -27.79
N ALA A 2 1.16 -9.11 -28.48
CA ALA A 2 2.47 -8.55 -28.15
C ALA A 2 2.46 -7.94 -26.75
N ASN A 3 3.44 -8.31 -25.92
CA ASN A 3 3.55 -7.83 -24.55
C ASN A 3 4.07 -6.38 -24.58
N LYS A 4 3.16 -5.41 -24.76
CA LYS A 4 3.48 -3.99 -24.87
C LYS A 4 4.24 -3.56 -23.61
N ARG A 5 5.52 -3.22 -23.77
CA ARG A 5 6.33 -2.65 -22.70
C ARG A 5 6.05 -1.16 -22.60
N VAL A 6 5.94 -0.68 -21.38
CA VAL A 6 5.70 0.73 -21.06
C VAL A 6 6.68 1.18 -19.99
N SER A 7 6.94 2.49 -20.00
CA SER A 7 7.63 3.18 -18.92
C SER A 7 6.62 4.13 -18.29
N LYS A 8 6.37 3.97 -16.99
CA LYS A 8 5.47 4.83 -16.21
C LYS A 8 6.29 5.61 -15.19
N VAL A 9 5.95 6.88 -15.00
CA VAL A 9 6.68 7.77 -14.09
C VAL A 9 5.77 8.15 -12.91
N VAL A 10 6.33 8.07 -11.71
CA VAL A 10 5.78 8.62 -10.48
C VAL A 10 6.59 9.85 -10.11
N LEU A 11 5.92 11.01 -10.01
CA LEU A 11 6.52 12.30 -9.72
C LEU A 11 6.47 12.57 -8.22
N LEU A 12 7.64 12.82 -7.63
CA LEU A 12 7.81 13.18 -6.24
C LEU A 12 7.98 14.70 -6.12
N GLU A 13 7.48 15.27 -5.03
CA GLU A 13 7.64 16.69 -4.74
C GLU A 13 8.93 16.96 -3.96
N ILE A 14 9.32 16.02 -3.09
CA ILE A 14 10.50 16.13 -2.23
C ILE A 14 11.20 14.78 -2.06
N ALA A 15 12.51 14.81 -1.81
CA ALA A 15 13.32 13.60 -1.64
C ALA A 15 12.84 12.70 -0.48
N ALA A 16 12.20 13.28 0.54
CA ALA A 16 11.62 12.52 1.66
C ALA A 16 10.51 11.54 1.24
N GLU A 17 9.78 11.84 0.16
CA GLU A 17 8.78 10.93 -0.39
C GLU A 17 9.43 9.67 -0.96
N SER A 18 10.56 9.84 -1.66
CA SER A 18 11.34 8.73 -2.23
C SER A 18 11.76 7.75 -1.14
N MET A 19 12.33 8.25 -0.04
CA MET A 19 12.77 7.40 1.07
C MET A 19 11.63 6.58 1.70
N GLN A 20 10.43 7.15 1.79
CA GLN A 20 9.27 6.41 2.32
C GLN A 20 8.72 5.40 1.33
N LEU A 21 8.69 5.75 0.03
CA LEU A 21 8.13 4.91 -1.01
C LEU A 21 9.03 3.71 -1.32
N LEU A 22 10.35 3.93 -1.46
CA LEU A 22 11.35 2.90 -1.76
C LEU A 22 11.70 2.02 -0.54
N GLY A 23 11.41 2.54 0.66
CA GLY A 23 11.67 1.86 1.92
C GLY A 23 13.15 1.88 2.30
N LYS A 24 13.45 1.47 3.53
CA LYS A 24 14.83 1.38 4.01
C LYS A 24 15.60 0.31 3.22
N PHE A 25 16.79 0.66 2.73
CA PHE A 25 17.66 -0.24 1.95
C PHE A 25 16.94 -0.85 0.74
N ASP A 26 16.11 -0.06 0.05
CA ASP A 26 15.39 -0.46 -1.16
C ASP A 26 14.50 -1.70 -1.00
N ARG A 27 14.07 -2.00 0.23
CA ARG A 27 13.25 -3.17 0.51
C ARG A 27 11.95 -3.18 -0.27
N HIS A 28 11.28 -2.03 -0.41
CA HIS A 28 10.02 -1.97 -1.16
C HIS A 28 10.23 -2.17 -2.66
N ILE A 29 11.35 -1.67 -3.21
CA ILE A 29 11.75 -1.94 -4.60
C ILE A 29 11.87 -3.43 -4.82
N ASN A 30 12.69 -4.09 -3.98
CA ASN A 30 12.94 -5.53 -4.09
C ASN A 30 11.63 -6.34 -3.98
N SER A 31 10.74 -6.00 -3.04
CA SER A 31 9.43 -6.67 -2.91
C SER A 31 8.57 -6.51 -4.17
N VAL A 32 8.56 -5.31 -4.78
CA VAL A 32 7.78 -5.06 -6.01
C VAL A 32 8.36 -5.83 -7.19
N GLU A 33 9.67 -5.77 -7.42
CA GLU A 33 10.34 -6.45 -8.53
C GLU A 33 10.26 -7.99 -8.41
N GLN A 34 10.10 -8.52 -7.19
CA GLN A 34 9.80 -9.94 -6.96
C GLN A 34 8.33 -10.29 -7.23
N ALA A 35 7.40 -9.37 -6.95
CA ALA A 35 5.97 -9.60 -7.09
C ALA A 35 5.44 -9.35 -8.50
N PHE A 36 6.06 -8.44 -9.26
CA PHE A 36 5.69 -7.97 -10.58
C PHE A 36 6.90 -8.03 -11.51
N ALA A 37 6.69 -8.38 -12.79
CA ALA A 37 7.76 -8.42 -13.78
C ALA A 37 8.12 -7.00 -14.29
N VAL A 38 8.52 -6.11 -13.38
CA VAL A 38 8.87 -4.71 -13.63
C VAL A 38 10.26 -4.40 -13.08
N LYS A 39 10.84 -3.29 -13.54
CA LYS A 39 12.05 -2.69 -13.01
C LYS A 39 11.74 -1.30 -12.46
N ILE A 40 12.22 -0.98 -11.26
CA ILE A 40 12.06 0.33 -10.64
C ILE A 40 13.38 1.08 -10.67
N ILE A 41 13.37 2.29 -11.20
CA ILE A 41 14.56 3.14 -11.35
C ILE A 41 14.28 4.48 -10.67
N PRO A 42 14.87 4.74 -9.49
CA PRO A 42 14.86 6.06 -8.88
C PRO A 42 15.76 7.02 -9.68
N GLN A 43 15.22 8.15 -10.12
CA GLN A 43 15.95 9.18 -10.86
C GLN A 43 15.56 10.58 -10.36
N GLY A 44 16.34 11.12 -9.41
CA GLY A 44 16.07 12.43 -8.81
C GLY A 44 14.74 12.45 -8.06
N LEU A 45 13.79 13.27 -8.55
CA LEU A 45 12.41 13.34 -8.03
C LEU A 45 11.43 12.47 -8.83
N ASN A 46 11.93 11.58 -9.68
CA ASN A 46 11.12 10.67 -10.46
C ASN A 46 11.39 9.23 -10.02
N ILE A 47 10.35 8.41 -9.98
CA ILE A 47 10.49 6.95 -9.92
C ILE A 47 9.92 6.39 -11.22
N ILE A 48 10.79 5.74 -11.99
CA ILE A 48 10.44 5.15 -13.28
C ILE A 48 10.14 3.67 -13.06
N ILE A 49 9.03 3.20 -13.61
CA ILE A 49 8.55 1.81 -13.56
C ILE A 49 8.51 1.30 -15.00
N GLU A 50 9.40 0.37 -15.33
CA GLU A 50 9.52 -0.21 -16.66
C GLU A 50 9.07 -1.67 -16.66
N GLY A 51 8.22 -2.06 -17.60
CA GLY A 51 7.78 -3.45 -17.70
C GLY A 51 6.60 -3.63 -18.65
N PRO A 52 6.01 -4.84 -18.71
CA PRO A 52 4.75 -5.06 -19.42
C PRO A 52 3.64 -4.16 -18.88
N GLU A 53 2.79 -3.61 -19.74
CA GLU A 53 1.71 -2.68 -19.34
C GLU A 53 0.79 -3.25 -18.25
N LYS A 54 0.53 -4.55 -18.31
CA LYS A 54 -0.30 -5.29 -17.32
C LYS A 54 0.34 -5.37 -15.93
N GLU A 55 1.67 -5.31 -15.86
CA GLU A 55 2.45 -5.41 -14.61
C GLU A 55 2.82 -4.02 -14.09
N ALA A 56 3.18 -3.09 -14.98
CA ALA A 56 3.57 -1.73 -14.62
C ALA A 56 2.38 -0.88 -14.16
N THR A 57 1.16 -1.14 -14.65
CA THR A 57 -0.02 -0.34 -14.28
C THR A 57 -0.42 -0.51 -12.81
N PRO A 58 -0.59 -1.73 -12.27
CA PRO A 58 -0.89 -1.92 -10.84
C PRO A 58 0.18 -1.35 -9.91
N VAL A 59 1.46 -1.46 -10.27
CA VAL A 59 2.57 -0.93 -9.48
C VAL A 59 2.53 0.61 -9.46
N TRP A 60 2.29 1.23 -10.62
CA TRP A 60 2.15 2.68 -10.71
C TRP A 60 0.97 3.18 -9.87
N GLU A 61 -0.20 2.52 -9.96
CA GLU A 61 -1.37 2.86 -9.16
C GLU A 61 -1.11 2.73 -7.65
N LEU A 62 -0.47 1.64 -7.23
CA LEU A 62 -0.05 1.43 -5.84
C LEU A 62 0.81 2.60 -5.36
N PHE A 63 1.84 2.98 -6.13
CA PHE A 63 2.75 4.05 -5.76
C PHE A 63 2.05 5.40 -5.67
N GLN A 64 1.16 5.71 -6.60
CA GLN A 64 0.32 6.92 -6.56
C GLN A 64 -0.54 6.98 -5.29
N GLN A 65 -1.16 5.85 -4.92
CA GLN A 65 -2.00 5.80 -3.72
C GLN A 65 -1.18 5.96 -2.44
N LEU A 66 -0.05 5.25 -2.33
CA LEU A 66 0.87 5.38 -1.20
C LEU A 66 1.40 6.81 -1.05
N LEU A 67 1.68 7.48 -2.17
CA LEU A 67 2.14 8.86 -2.20
C LEU A 67 1.11 9.84 -1.63
N VAL A 68 -0.18 9.66 -1.95
CA VAL A 68 -1.28 10.43 -1.34
C VAL A 68 -1.26 10.33 0.19
N PHE A 69 -0.93 9.16 0.74
CA PHE A 69 -0.85 8.98 2.20
C PHE A 69 0.43 9.59 2.79
N ILE A 70 1.57 9.42 2.13
CA ILE A 70 2.84 10.06 2.55
C ILE A 70 2.68 11.58 2.63
N ARG A 71 2.05 12.19 1.61
CA ARG A 71 1.80 13.64 1.55
C ARG A 71 0.86 14.14 2.64
N LYS A 72 -0.05 13.28 3.12
CA LYS A 72 -0.90 13.55 4.30
C LYS A 72 -0.17 13.36 5.64
N GLY A 73 1.13 13.09 5.61
CA GLY A 73 1.96 12.89 6.80
C GLY A 73 1.95 11.47 7.34
N HIS A 74 1.33 10.51 6.65
CA HIS A 74 1.33 9.12 7.09
C HIS A 74 2.68 8.47 6.80
N ARG A 75 3.23 7.76 7.79
CA ARG A 75 4.41 6.92 7.61
C ARG A 75 3.98 5.51 7.25
N ILE A 76 4.43 5.02 6.09
CA ILE A 76 4.14 3.66 5.64
C ILE A 76 5.09 2.70 6.35
N SER A 77 4.51 1.74 7.08
CA SER A 77 5.28 0.62 7.65
C SER A 77 5.50 -0.48 6.61
N SER A 78 6.55 -1.29 6.76
CA SER A 78 6.81 -2.41 5.85
C SER A 78 5.63 -3.40 5.80
N SER A 79 4.92 -3.64 6.90
CA SER A 79 3.73 -4.51 6.90
C SER A 79 2.57 -3.96 6.07
N GLU A 80 2.39 -2.63 6.08
CA GLU A 80 1.34 -1.97 5.28
C GLU A 80 1.69 -1.96 3.81
N PHE A 81 2.97 -1.74 3.50
CA PHE A 81 3.48 -1.85 2.14
C PHE A 81 3.25 -3.25 1.56
N GLU A 82 3.67 -4.29 2.28
CA GLU A 82 3.50 -5.69 1.86
C GLU A 82 2.03 -6.06 1.67
N TYR A 83 1.14 -5.58 2.53
CA TYR A 83 -0.29 -5.81 2.37
C TYR A 83 -0.86 -5.08 1.14
N ALA A 84 -0.49 -3.81 0.94
CA ALA A 84 -0.91 -3.04 -0.23
C ALA A 84 -0.38 -3.66 -1.55
N LEU A 85 0.85 -4.19 -1.53
CA LEU A 85 1.45 -4.93 -2.64
C LEU A 85 0.66 -6.19 -2.99
N LYS A 86 0.22 -6.96 -1.98
CA LYS A 86 -0.64 -8.13 -2.17
C LYS A 86 -1.99 -7.76 -2.79
N LEU A 87 -2.61 -6.68 -2.33
CA LEU A 87 -3.87 -6.18 -2.90
C LEU A 87 -3.70 -5.75 -4.36
N ALA A 88 -2.61 -5.03 -4.68
CA ALA A 88 -2.31 -4.64 -6.05
C ALA A 88 -2.14 -5.86 -6.97
N ARG A 89 -1.50 -6.93 -6.47
CA ARG A 89 -1.31 -8.18 -7.23
C ARG A 89 -2.62 -8.95 -7.44
N ALA A 90 -3.55 -8.86 -6.49
CA ALA A 90 -4.88 -9.44 -6.61
C ALA A 90 -5.81 -8.65 -7.57
N GLY A 91 -5.36 -7.53 -8.13
CA GLY A 91 -6.20 -6.64 -8.95
C GLY A 91 -7.15 -5.77 -8.10
N GLU A 92 -6.96 -5.73 -6.79
CA GLU A 92 -7.80 -5.00 -5.83
C GLU A 92 -7.12 -3.68 -5.39
N ALA A 93 -6.35 -3.06 -6.27
CA ALA A 93 -5.64 -1.80 -5.99
C ALA A 93 -6.57 -0.69 -5.48
N GLY A 94 -7.86 -0.68 -5.88
CA GLY A 94 -8.86 0.25 -5.35
C GLY A 94 -9.08 0.15 -3.84
N GLN A 95 -8.86 -1.01 -3.23
CA GLN A 95 -9.04 -1.23 -1.79
C GLN A 95 -7.87 -0.68 -0.95
N VAL A 96 -6.73 -0.38 -1.55
CA VAL A 96 -5.60 0.25 -0.84
C VAL A 96 -6.02 1.61 -0.27
N LYS A 97 -6.89 2.38 -0.96
CA LYS A 97 -7.47 3.61 -0.40
C LYS A 97 -8.27 3.35 0.89
N GLY A 98 -8.96 2.21 0.95
CA GLY A 98 -9.71 1.77 2.12
C GLY A 98 -8.83 1.43 3.32
N LEU A 99 -7.60 0.96 3.08
CA LEU A 99 -6.63 0.56 4.11
C LEU A 99 -6.24 1.70 5.05
N PHE A 100 -6.03 2.88 4.50
CA PHE A 100 -5.49 4.03 5.22
C PHE A 100 -6.59 5.02 5.67
N ASN A 101 -7.84 4.82 5.22
CA ASN A 101 -9.01 5.59 5.67
C ASN A 101 -9.66 5.01 6.95
N GLY A 102 -9.07 3.99 7.58
CA GLY A 102 -9.62 3.35 8.77
C GLY A 102 -9.51 4.20 10.04
N LEU A 103 -10.43 3.98 10.98
CA LEU A 103 -10.44 4.59 12.33
C LEU A 103 -9.02 4.68 12.90
N VAL A 104 -8.66 5.88 13.33
CA VAL A 104 -7.47 6.10 14.14
C VAL A 104 -7.92 6.16 15.60
N LEU A 105 -7.59 5.12 16.37
CA LEU A 105 -7.62 5.16 17.82
C LEU A 105 -6.23 5.61 18.30
N VAL A 106 -6.17 6.62 19.16
CA VAL A 106 -4.90 7.11 19.68
C VAL A 106 -4.69 6.49 21.07
N THR A 107 -3.58 5.78 21.28
CA THR A 107 -3.24 5.30 22.62
C THR A 107 -2.91 6.48 23.53
N PRO A 108 -2.95 6.30 24.86
CA PRO A 108 -2.52 7.35 25.81
C PRO A 108 -1.09 7.86 25.58
N ARG A 109 -0.25 7.13 24.84
CA ARG A 109 1.12 7.50 24.46
C ARG A 109 1.23 8.09 23.05
N GLY A 110 0.12 8.48 22.43
CA GLY A 110 0.07 9.09 21.10
C GLY A 110 0.24 8.10 19.93
N LYS A 111 0.31 6.79 20.19
CA LYS A 111 0.45 5.79 19.11
C LYS A 111 -0.90 5.63 18.42
N GLN A 112 -0.93 5.88 17.11
CA GLN A 112 -2.10 5.65 16.29
C GLN A 112 -2.30 4.14 16.05
N ILE A 113 -3.46 3.61 16.42
CA ILE A 113 -3.95 2.26 16.14
C ILE A 113 -4.99 2.38 15.04
N ARG A 114 -4.81 1.58 13.98
CA ARG A 114 -5.70 1.55 12.83
C ARG A 114 -5.83 0.12 12.31
N PRO A 115 -6.95 -0.24 11.65
CA PRO A 115 -7.08 -1.52 10.98
C PRO A 115 -5.99 -1.65 9.91
N LYS A 116 -5.29 -2.79 9.91
CA LYS A 116 -4.19 -3.10 8.98
C LYS A 116 -4.64 -3.88 7.75
N THR A 117 -5.84 -4.44 7.79
CA THR A 117 -6.42 -5.25 6.71
C THR A 117 -7.84 -4.78 6.40
N ALA A 118 -8.31 -5.07 5.18
CA ALA A 118 -9.70 -4.80 4.80
C ALA A 118 -10.69 -5.49 5.76
N GLY A 119 -10.41 -6.75 6.14
CA GLY A 119 -11.22 -7.49 7.10
C GLY A 119 -11.31 -6.82 8.48
N GLN A 120 -10.20 -6.27 9.00
CA GLN A 120 -10.21 -5.50 10.25
C GLN A 120 -11.03 -4.22 10.14
N LYS A 121 -11.01 -3.56 8.98
CA LYS A 121 -11.85 -2.39 8.74
C LYS A 121 -13.33 -2.77 8.73
N SER A 122 -13.72 -3.80 7.96
CA SER A 122 -15.09 -4.30 7.93
C SER A 122 -15.56 -4.75 9.31
N TYR A 123 -14.68 -5.36 10.11
CA TYR A 123 -14.98 -5.75 11.48
C TYR A 123 -15.26 -4.55 12.39
N LEU A 124 -14.44 -3.49 12.32
CA LEU A 124 -14.67 -2.25 13.07
C LEU A 124 -15.95 -1.52 12.61
N GLU A 125 -16.27 -1.55 11.32
CA GLU A 125 -17.52 -1.00 10.79
C GLU A 125 -18.73 -1.80 11.31
N ALA A 126 -18.65 -3.13 11.31
CA ALA A 126 -19.70 -3.99 11.87
C ALA A 126 -19.95 -3.67 13.35
N ILE A 127 -18.90 -3.48 14.16
CA ILE A 127 -19.02 -3.13 15.59
C ILE A 127 -19.75 -1.80 15.78
N ARG A 128 -19.60 -0.84 14.86
CA ARG A 128 -20.29 0.46 14.96
C ARG A 128 -21.78 0.38 14.64
N CYS A 129 -22.17 -0.54 13.77
CA CYS A 129 -23.52 -0.61 13.23
C CYS A 129 -24.40 -1.68 13.90
N ASN A 130 -23.84 -2.53 14.77
CA ASN A 130 -24.55 -3.64 15.39
C ASN A 130 -24.22 -3.72 16.88
N ASP A 131 -25.22 -4.07 17.70
CA ASP A 131 -25.03 -4.23 19.15
C ASP A 131 -24.12 -5.41 19.51
N ILE A 132 -24.13 -6.47 18.68
CA ILE A 132 -23.32 -7.68 18.86
C ILE A 132 -22.70 -8.07 17.52
N VAL A 133 -21.39 -8.32 17.51
CA VAL A 133 -20.63 -8.81 16.34
C VAL A 133 -19.81 -10.02 16.74
N ILE A 134 -19.93 -11.12 15.99
CA ILE A 134 -19.18 -12.36 16.22
C ILE A 134 -18.14 -12.53 15.09
N GLY A 135 -16.85 -12.44 15.44
CA GLY A 135 -15.76 -12.72 14.52
C GLY A 135 -15.38 -14.20 14.53
N ILE A 136 -15.46 -14.88 13.38
CA ILE A 136 -15.07 -16.29 13.24
C ILE A 136 -13.81 -16.39 12.36
N GLY A 137 -12.81 -17.16 12.80
CA GLY A 137 -11.64 -17.50 11.99
C GLY A 137 -10.50 -18.13 12.81
N PRO A 138 -9.40 -18.57 12.17
CA PRO A 138 -8.25 -19.15 12.85
C PRO A 138 -7.58 -18.20 13.86
N ALA A 139 -6.85 -18.74 14.84
CA ALA A 139 -6.02 -17.92 15.72
C ALA A 139 -4.95 -17.17 14.91
N GLY A 140 -4.65 -15.92 15.28
CA GLY A 140 -3.61 -15.11 14.62
C GLY A 140 -4.02 -14.37 13.34
N THR A 141 -5.26 -14.49 12.86
CA THR A 141 -5.74 -13.77 11.66
C THR A 141 -6.13 -12.31 11.91
N GLY A 142 -6.01 -11.85 13.16
CA GLY A 142 -6.31 -10.47 13.53
C GLY A 142 -7.78 -10.09 13.37
N LYS A 143 -8.70 -11.01 13.78
CA LYS A 143 -10.01 -10.60 14.30
C LYS A 143 -9.80 -9.54 15.37
#